data_AF-A0A7C1NJ98-F1
#
_entry.id   AF-A0A7C1NJ98-F1
#
_cell.length_a   1.000
_cell.length_b   1.000
_cell.length_c   1.000
_cell.angle_alpha   90.00
_cell.angle_beta   90.00
_cell.angle_gamma   90.00
#
_symmetry.space_group_name_H-M   'P 1'
#
loop_
_entity.id
_entity.type
_entity.pdbx_description
1 polymer ?
#
loop_
_entity_poly.entity_id
_entity_poly.type
_entity_poly.pdbx_seq_one_letter_code
_entity_poly.pdbx_strand_id
1 'polypeptide(L)'
;MTSTDKYIQFCKHFHKFKIPKLKLKILDKRYQDLYRKLYDVDHNDVNKASFLVFTSSFFFSLTFSLIFTSINLLLVLLYSTILSLIISYKFNLILYNDILKKENLTNSMLYLIKIDFSLIQKTLNENSDKCLSFIELIKEYRIPISGHFKTIFNRIHEGMTPEQELNQIVTHSDDFDNYIKNLSINKFNSDSLGDLDENTLEKQFKIYLKQVQSKISILFFLGLFFPIGLCFLILFNQIDLVFLIFLIPIFLISLNLIFRKFIRNQGYLIGLVKNFSKLERKKFLEFILFLRSFAYNLNNNISPEKALITSYNQNKNLIVLLEKLLKKQISYLLNLSYSLSDVLNNLKRELKSLQYAIILEAIKKFISKNSHFTSTKILKIIKVAYKHQKLQRKLEIILKGEKFKIYFFITLLPIITGVISGIFPIFTLIIENLDLTGYDFFFLIINPINLSSSVIIILVLLSSISIASYYFLKVLSINRKFLIISGSIIIFLLTFLLSFINISTLV
;
A
#
# COMPACT_ATOMS: atom_id res chain seq x y z
N MET A 1 6.81 14.53 -21.19
CA MET A 1 7.95 13.87 -20.51
C MET A 1 7.57 13.59 -19.06
N THR A 2 7.50 12.32 -18.68
CA THR A 2 7.19 11.89 -17.31
C THR A 2 8.44 12.02 -16.41
N SER A 3 8.28 12.00 -15.08
CA SER A 3 9.40 12.05 -14.14
C SER A 3 10.36 10.85 -14.29
N THR A 4 9.83 9.69 -14.68
CA THR A 4 10.60 8.49 -15.02
C THR A 4 11.46 8.67 -16.26
N ASP A 5 11.00 9.40 -17.28
CA ASP A 5 11.78 9.62 -18.51
C ASP A 5 13.03 10.48 -18.23
N LYS A 6 12.88 11.52 -17.41
CA LYS A 6 14.01 12.36 -16.96
C LYS A 6 15.02 11.55 -16.13
N TYR A 7 14.53 10.66 -15.26
CA TYR A 7 15.38 9.76 -14.49
C TYR A 7 16.18 8.83 -15.40
N ILE A 8 15.54 8.23 -16.40
CA ILE A 8 16.18 7.32 -17.36
C ILE A 8 17.25 8.06 -18.14
N GLN A 9 16.95 9.26 -18.65
CA GLN A 9 17.94 10.08 -19.35
C GLN A 9 19.15 10.42 -18.49
N PHE A 10 18.91 10.78 -17.22
CA PHE A 10 20.00 11.02 -16.27
C PHE A 10 20.88 9.78 -16.09
N CYS A 11 20.29 8.59 -15.94
CA CYS A 11 21.05 7.34 -15.83
C CYS A 11 21.84 7.03 -17.11
N LYS A 12 21.22 7.19 -18.29
CA LYS A 12 21.85 6.93 -19.60
C LYS A 12 23.07 7.82 -19.86
N HIS A 13 23.05 9.05 -19.33
CA HIS A 13 24.20 9.96 -19.46
C HIS A 13 25.49 9.32 -18.92
N PHE A 14 25.41 8.45 -17.92
CA PHE A 14 26.57 7.81 -17.28
C PHE A 14 26.99 6.48 -17.91
N HIS A 15 26.35 6.05 -19.00
CA HIS A 15 26.60 4.75 -19.59
C HIS A 15 28.07 4.55 -19.99
N LYS A 16 28.66 5.56 -20.64
CA LYS A 16 30.05 5.55 -21.13
C LYS A 16 31.11 5.92 -20.08
N PHE A 17 30.71 6.53 -18.97
CA PHE A 17 31.66 7.03 -17.97
C PHE A 17 32.09 5.96 -16.97
N LYS A 18 33.39 5.92 -16.63
CA LYS A 18 33.97 5.05 -15.59
C LYS A 18 33.95 5.78 -14.23
N ILE A 19 32.78 5.82 -13.60
CA ILE A 19 32.55 6.44 -12.29
C ILE A 19 32.40 5.34 -11.23
N PRO A 20 32.77 5.59 -9.95
CA PRO A 20 32.47 4.67 -8.85
C PRO A 20 30.97 4.32 -8.78
N LYS A 21 30.68 3.12 -8.26
CA LYS A 21 29.31 2.57 -8.22
C LYS A 21 28.89 2.37 -6.77
N LEU A 22 27.72 2.87 -6.40
CA LEU A 22 27.12 2.61 -5.11
C LEU A 22 26.09 1.48 -5.26
N LYS A 23 26.45 0.26 -4.87
CA LYS A 23 25.56 -0.90 -4.93
C LYS A 23 24.62 -0.90 -3.72
N LEU A 24 23.44 -0.32 -3.89
CA LEU A 24 22.42 -0.24 -2.85
C LEU A 24 21.41 -1.39 -2.88
N LYS A 25 21.16 -1.95 -4.07
CA LYS A 25 20.26 -3.08 -4.25
C LYS A 25 20.81 -4.08 -5.26
N ILE A 26 20.77 -5.35 -4.88
CA ILE A 26 21.02 -6.47 -5.79
C ILE A 26 19.71 -6.75 -6.51
N LEU A 27 19.73 -6.66 -7.84
CA LEU A 27 18.58 -6.98 -8.70
C LEU A 27 18.71 -8.42 -9.19
N ASP A 28 17.61 -9.16 -9.20
CA ASP A 28 17.54 -10.47 -9.83
C ASP A 28 17.78 -10.35 -11.34
N LYS A 29 18.25 -11.44 -11.98
CA LYS A 29 18.57 -11.47 -13.42
C LYS A 29 17.43 -10.94 -14.29
N ARG A 30 16.19 -11.34 -14.00
CA ARG A 30 14.99 -10.85 -14.70
C ARG A 30 14.84 -9.32 -14.66
N TYR A 31 15.01 -8.69 -13.50
CA TYR A 31 14.90 -7.23 -13.41
C TYR A 31 16.04 -6.51 -14.14
N GLN A 32 17.24 -7.11 -14.17
CA GLN A 32 18.35 -6.58 -14.98
C GLN A 32 18.01 -6.63 -16.47
N ASP A 33 17.42 -7.75 -16.94
CA ASP A 33 16.98 -7.89 -18.32
C ASP A 33 15.84 -6.91 -18.66
N LEU A 34 14.91 -6.68 -17.73
CA LEU A 34 13.83 -5.70 -17.90
C LEU A 34 14.37 -4.27 -17.99
N TYR A 35 15.38 -3.90 -17.20
CA TYR A 35 16.01 -2.59 -17.29
C TYR A 35 16.60 -2.35 -18.68
N ARG A 36 17.29 -3.36 -19.23
CA ARG A 36 17.87 -3.32 -20.57
C ARG A 36 16.80 -3.28 -21.65
N LYS A 37 15.88 -4.24 -21.66
CA LYS A 37 14.90 -4.40 -22.76
C LYS A 37 13.87 -3.27 -22.83
N LEU A 38 13.43 -2.75 -21.68
CA LEU A 38 12.35 -1.76 -21.64
C LEU A 38 12.87 -0.31 -21.62
N TYR A 39 14.03 -0.08 -21.02
CA TYR A 39 14.54 1.28 -20.80
C TYR A 39 15.90 1.53 -21.42
N ASP A 40 16.59 0.47 -21.89
CA ASP A 40 17.94 0.56 -22.44
C ASP A 40 18.90 1.24 -21.44
N VAL A 41 18.84 0.74 -20.21
CA VAL A 41 19.68 1.16 -19.08
C VAL A 41 20.25 -0.09 -18.42
N ASP A 42 21.55 -0.10 -18.14
CA ASP A 42 22.15 -1.15 -17.32
C ASP A 42 21.95 -0.88 -15.82
N HIS A 43 21.85 -1.94 -15.01
CA HIS A 43 21.88 -1.80 -13.54
C HIS A 43 23.14 -1.05 -13.08
N ASN A 44 24.25 -1.22 -13.80
CA ASN A 44 25.48 -0.47 -13.54
C ASN A 44 25.29 1.04 -13.65
N ASP A 45 24.49 1.52 -14.59
CA ASP A 45 24.30 2.96 -14.81
C ASP A 45 23.44 3.57 -13.71
N VAL A 46 22.45 2.84 -13.23
CA VAL A 46 21.67 3.22 -12.03
C VAL A 46 22.58 3.32 -10.80
N ASN A 47 23.50 2.38 -10.59
CA ASN A 47 24.42 2.42 -9.46
C ASN A 47 25.47 3.55 -9.56
N LYS A 48 25.89 3.93 -10.77
CA LYS A 48 26.74 5.12 -11.01
C LYS A 48 25.96 6.41 -10.70
N ALA A 49 24.74 6.53 -11.21
CA ALA A 49 23.87 7.67 -10.95
C ALA A 49 23.56 7.82 -9.45
N SER A 50 23.29 6.71 -8.75
CA SER A 50 23.14 6.66 -7.29
C SER A 50 24.37 7.18 -6.55
N PHE A 51 25.58 6.85 -7.00
CA PHE A 51 26.81 7.36 -6.39
C PHE A 51 26.91 8.88 -6.50
N LEU A 52 26.58 9.46 -7.66
CA LEU A 52 26.61 10.91 -7.85
C LEU A 52 25.55 11.65 -7.01
N VAL A 53 24.36 11.06 -6.90
CA VAL A 53 23.31 11.58 -6.00
C VAL A 53 23.75 11.53 -4.54
N PHE A 54 24.45 10.46 -4.15
CA PHE A 54 25.04 10.36 -2.81
C PHE A 54 26.06 11.48 -2.58
N THR A 55 27.04 11.65 -3.47
CA THR A 55 28.09 12.66 -3.29
C THR A 55 27.52 14.08 -3.27
N SER A 56 26.60 14.41 -4.18
CA SER A 56 26.02 15.76 -4.22
C SER A 56 25.17 16.06 -2.98
N SER A 57 24.34 15.12 -2.54
CA SER A 57 23.54 15.29 -1.33
C SER A 57 24.38 15.33 -0.06
N PHE A 58 25.48 14.56 0.01
CA PHE A 58 26.42 14.60 1.12
C PHE A 58 27.04 15.98 1.25
N PHE A 59 27.67 16.51 0.19
CA PHE A 59 28.30 17.83 0.22
C PHE A 59 27.29 18.93 0.53
N PHE A 60 26.10 18.90 -0.08
CA PHE A 60 25.06 19.89 0.21
C PHE A 60 24.63 19.87 1.69
N SER A 61 24.39 18.68 2.25
CA SER A 61 24.00 18.55 3.65
C SER A 61 25.11 19.00 4.59
N LEU A 62 26.37 18.67 4.29
CA LEU A 62 27.54 19.08 5.06
C LEU A 62 27.72 20.60 5.06
N THR A 63 27.69 21.23 3.88
CA THR A 63 27.83 22.69 3.76
C THR A 63 26.71 23.41 4.50
N PHE A 64 25.48 22.92 4.39
CA PHE A 64 24.34 23.52 5.08
C PHE A 64 24.49 23.40 6.61
N SER A 65 24.87 22.22 7.11
CA SER A 65 25.06 22.04 8.55
C SER A 65 26.22 22.86 9.13
N LEU A 66 27.34 23.00 8.39
CA LEU A 66 28.48 23.79 8.84
C LEU A 66 28.16 25.29 8.92
N ILE A 67 27.23 25.78 8.09
CA ILE A 67 26.79 27.18 8.10
C ILE A 67 25.79 27.45 9.24
N PHE A 68 24.88 26.52 9.50
CA PHE A 68 23.72 26.77 10.37
C PHE A 68 23.84 26.20 11.79
N THR A 69 24.82 25.35 12.09
CA THR A 69 24.90 24.67 13.39
C THR A 69 26.32 24.65 13.97
N SER A 70 26.43 24.84 15.28
CA SER A 70 27.67 24.69 16.06
C SER A 70 27.88 23.25 16.58
N ILE A 71 27.23 22.27 15.93
CA ILE A 71 27.28 20.87 16.34
C ILE A 71 28.67 20.29 16.04
N ASN A 72 29.12 19.34 16.86
CA ASN A 72 30.36 18.59 16.63
C ASN A 72 30.45 18.06 15.18
N LEU A 73 31.56 18.35 14.51
CA LEU A 73 31.84 17.97 13.12
C LEU A 73 31.66 16.46 12.87
N LEU A 74 31.95 15.61 13.86
CA LEU A 74 31.76 14.17 13.76
C LEU A 74 30.28 13.78 13.67
N LEU A 75 29.41 14.43 14.46
CA LEU A 75 27.96 14.23 14.39
C LEU A 75 27.39 14.76 13.07
N VAL A 76 27.92 15.88 12.59
CA VAL A 76 27.56 16.45 11.28
C VAL A 76 27.91 15.48 10.14
N LEU A 77 29.11 14.90 10.17
CA LEU A 77 29.53 13.87 9.20
C LEU A 77 28.63 12.63 9.26
N LEU A 78 28.30 12.14 10.45
CA LEU A 78 27.42 10.98 10.61
C LEU A 78 26.00 11.24 10.08
N TYR A 79 25.38 12.37 10.44
CA TYR A 79 24.04 12.69 9.94
C TYR A 79 24.02 12.93 8.43
N SER A 80 25.00 13.66 7.88
CA SER A 80 25.10 13.91 6.43
C SER A 80 25.31 12.63 5.62
N THR A 81 26.15 11.70 6.10
CA THR A 81 26.31 10.38 5.46
C THR A 81 25.01 9.56 5.51
N ILE A 82 24.31 9.52 6.64
CA ILE A 82 23.04 8.79 6.76
C ILE A 82 21.98 9.40 5.82
N LEU A 83 21.86 10.73 5.79
CA LEU A 83 20.87 11.42 4.97
C LEU A 83 21.12 11.18 3.47
N SER A 84 22.37 11.33 3.03
CA SER A 84 22.78 11.09 1.64
C SER A 84 22.59 9.62 1.21
N LEU A 85 22.87 8.65 2.10
CA LEU A 85 22.56 7.24 1.86
C LEU A 85 21.05 7.03 1.66
N ILE A 86 20.20 7.63 2.50
CA ILE A 86 18.73 7.52 2.37
C ILE A 86 18.25 8.10 1.04
N ILE A 87 18.77 9.26 0.62
CA ILE A 87 18.41 9.91 -0.64
C ILE A 87 18.84 9.05 -1.83
N SER A 88 20.09 8.57 -1.83
CA SER A 88 20.62 7.70 -2.88
C SER A 88 19.88 6.37 -2.97
N TYR A 89 19.51 5.78 -1.83
CA TYR A 89 18.68 4.58 -1.77
C TYR A 89 17.29 4.80 -2.38
N LYS A 90 16.62 5.90 -2.05
CA LYS A 90 15.33 6.25 -2.66
C LYS A 90 15.46 6.42 -4.16
N PHE A 91 16.54 7.05 -4.63
CA PHE A 91 16.83 7.22 -6.06
C PHE A 91 17.05 5.88 -6.78
N ASN A 92 17.83 4.97 -6.19
CA ASN A 92 18.11 3.65 -6.76
C ASN A 92 16.82 2.81 -6.96
N LEU A 93 15.85 2.97 -6.06
CA LEU A 93 14.59 2.23 -6.08
C LEU A 93 13.54 2.74 -7.08
N ILE A 94 13.74 3.88 -7.74
CA ILE A 94 12.69 4.51 -8.58
C ILE A 94 12.24 3.57 -9.71
N LEU A 95 13.17 3.07 -10.54
CA LEU A 95 12.84 2.16 -11.64
C LEU A 95 12.25 0.85 -11.13
N TYR A 96 12.84 0.26 -10.10
CA TYR A 96 12.37 -0.99 -9.52
C TYR A 96 10.92 -0.87 -9.03
N ASN A 97 10.59 0.20 -8.33
CA ASN A 97 9.23 0.45 -7.84
C ASN A 97 8.25 0.72 -8.98
N ASP A 98 8.67 1.35 -10.08
CA ASP A 98 7.82 1.55 -11.25
C ASP A 98 7.51 0.23 -11.96
N ILE A 99 8.51 -0.64 -12.15
CA ILE A 99 8.30 -1.99 -12.72
C ILE A 99 7.37 -2.80 -11.83
N LEU A 100 7.60 -2.85 -10.51
CA LEU A 100 6.73 -3.57 -9.58
C LEU A 100 5.28 -3.08 -9.63
N LYS A 101 5.07 -1.76 -9.77
CA LYS A 101 3.73 -1.18 -9.88
C LYS A 101 3.04 -1.66 -11.17
N LYS A 102 3.77 -1.68 -12.30
CA LYS A 102 3.26 -2.17 -13.58
C LYS A 102 2.98 -3.68 -13.54
N GLU A 103 3.87 -4.46 -12.95
CA GLU A 103 3.73 -5.90 -12.72
C GLU A 103 2.45 -6.22 -11.94
N ASN A 104 2.23 -5.56 -10.80
CA ASN A 104 1.04 -5.77 -9.97
C ASN A 104 -0.27 -5.44 -10.73
N LEU A 105 -0.26 -4.41 -11.58
CA LEU A 105 -1.42 -4.07 -12.41
C LEU A 105 -1.68 -5.15 -13.46
N THR A 106 -0.64 -5.63 -14.16
CA THR A 106 -0.78 -6.72 -15.12
C THR A 106 -1.29 -8.00 -14.46
N ASN A 107 -0.70 -8.40 -13.34
CA ASN A 107 -1.09 -9.61 -12.61
C ASN A 107 -2.54 -9.55 -12.14
N SER A 108 -3.04 -8.36 -11.77
CA SER A 108 -4.45 -8.19 -11.39
C SER A 108 -5.42 -8.44 -12.56
N MET A 109 -5.00 -8.07 -13.77
CA MET A 109 -5.78 -8.18 -15.00
C MET A 109 -5.65 -9.56 -15.66
N LEU A 110 -4.60 -10.33 -15.33
CA LEU A 110 -4.33 -11.64 -15.91
C LEU A 110 -5.53 -12.60 -15.77
N TYR A 111 -6.23 -12.58 -14.63
CA TYR A 111 -7.43 -13.39 -14.45
C TYR A 111 -8.52 -13.08 -15.46
N LEU A 112 -8.69 -11.82 -15.83
CA LEU A 112 -9.71 -11.39 -16.79
C LEU A 112 -9.26 -11.65 -18.22
N ILE A 113 -7.99 -11.39 -18.53
CA ILE A 113 -7.40 -11.76 -19.82
C ILE A 113 -7.59 -13.25 -20.10
N LYS A 114 -7.37 -14.13 -19.11
CA LYS A 114 -7.64 -15.58 -19.22
C LYS A 114 -9.13 -15.87 -19.49
N ILE A 115 -10.03 -15.19 -18.79
CA ILE A 115 -11.49 -15.36 -18.94
C ILE A 115 -11.98 -14.86 -20.31
N ASP A 116 -11.49 -13.71 -20.77
CA ASP A 116 -11.81 -13.11 -22.07
C ASP A 116 -11.25 -13.90 -23.23
N PHE A 117 -9.97 -14.29 -23.16
CA PHE A 117 -9.36 -15.05 -24.24
C PHE A 117 -10.01 -16.43 -24.41
N SER A 118 -10.36 -17.08 -23.30
CA SER A 118 -11.16 -18.32 -23.34
C SER A 118 -12.60 -18.12 -23.80
N LEU A 119 -13.08 -16.88 -23.95
CA LEU A 119 -14.33 -16.59 -24.66
C LEU A 119 -14.04 -16.49 -26.15
N ILE A 120 -13.03 -15.70 -26.54
CA ILE A 120 -12.58 -15.58 -27.94
C ILE A 120 -12.35 -16.96 -28.57
N GLN A 121 -11.56 -17.82 -27.92
CA GLN A 121 -11.22 -19.16 -28.42
C GLN A 121 -12.45 -20.03 -28.74
N LYS A 122 -13.55 -19.89 -27.97
CA LYS A 122 -14.78 -20.67 -28.18
C LYS A 122 -15.74 -20.05 -29.19
N THR A 123 -15.69 -18.73 -29.38
CA THR A 123 -16.52 -18.02 -30.35
C THR A 123 -15.95 -18.00 -31.76
N LEU A 124 -14.65 -18.27 -31.88
CA LEU A 124 -13.91 -18.23 -33.12
C LEU A 124 -14.03 -19.55 -33.89
N ASN A 125 -14.18 -19.47 -35.21
CA ASN A 125 -14.19 -20.65 -36.10
C ASN A 125 -12.85 -21.40 -36.01
N GLU A 126 -12.86 -22.71 -36.27
CA GLU A 126 -11.67 -23.58 -36.17
C GLU A 126 -10.46 -23.06 -36.98
N ASN A 127 -10.71 -22.39 -38.10
CA ASN A 127 -9.68 -21.88 -39.01
C ASN A 127 -9.19 -20.45 -38.71
N SER A 128 -9.68 -19.82 -37.65
CA SER A 128 -9.31 -18.43 -37.34
C SER A 128 -8.00 -18.35 -36.55
N ASP A 129 -7.24 -17.29 -36.80
CA ASP A 129 -5.96 -17.06 -36.12
C ASP A 129 -6.22 -16.59 -34.67
N LYS A 130 -6.15 -17.57 -33.76
CA LYS A 130 -6.29 -17.36 -32.30
C LYS A 130 -5.12 -16.57 -31.72
N CYS A 131 -3.94 -16.64 -32.34
CA CYS A 131 -2.76 -15.91 -31.92
C CYS A 131 -2.91 -14.41 -32.22
N LEU A 132 -3.30 -14.05 -33.45
CA LEU A 132 -3.62 -12.67 -33.81
C LEU A 132 -4.75 -12.09 -32.94
N SER A 133 -5.80 -12.89 -32.73
CA SER A 133 -6.94 -12.49 -31.88
C SER A 133 -6.54 -12.25 -30.41
N PHE A 134 -5.54 -12.97 -29.91
CA PHE A 134 -4.95 -12.71 -28.58
C PHE A 134 -4.23 -11.37 -28.56
N ILE A 135 -3.44 -11.07 -29.58
CA ILE A 135 -2.65 -9.83 -29.68
C ILE A 135 -3.58 -8.62 -29.75
N GLU A 136 -4.64 -8.70 -30.56
CA GLU A 136 -5.70 -7.68 -30.64
C GLU A 136 -6.37 -7.44 -29.29
N LEU A 137 -6.73 -8.52 -28.58
CA LEU A 137 -7.31 -8.41 -27.24
C LEU A 137 -6.39 -7.61 -26.31
N ILE A 138 -5.11 -7.95 -26.22
CA ILE A 138 -4.18 -7.30 -25.29
C ILE A 138 -3.92 -5.84 -25.67
N LYS A 139 -3.85 -5.54 -26.97
CA LYS A 139 -3.71 -4.18 -27.51
C LYS A 139 -4.84 -3.26 -27.05
N GLU A 140 -6.07 -3.78 -26.96
CA GLU A 140 -7.23 -3.01 -26.51
C GLU A 140 -7.29 -2.80 -25.00
N TYR A 141 -6.67 -3.68 -24.22
CA TYR A 141 -6.67 -3.59 -22.77
C TYR A 141 -5.93 -2.32 -22.30
N ARG A 142 -6.48 -1.61 -21.30
CA ARG A 142 -5.82 -0.47 -20.65
C ARG A 142 -4.81 -0.93 -19.59
N ILE A 143 -3.81 -1.70 -20.01
CA ILE A 143 -2.75 -2.25 -19.14
C ILE A 143 -1.37 -1.75 -19.56
N PRO A 144 -0.35 -1.77 -18.67
CA PRO A 144 1.00 -1.28 -18.99
C PRO A 144 1.65 -1.92 -20.22
N ILE A 145 1.22 -3.12 -20.60
CA ILE A 145 1.79 -3.91 -21.70
C ILE A 145 1.12 -3.60 -23.05
N SER A 146 -0.04 -2.93 -23.07
CA SER A 146 -0.80 -2.74 -24.32
C SER A 146 -0.08 -1.89 -25.36
N GLY A 147 0.76 -0.95 -24.94
CA GLY A 147 1.63 -0.18 -25.84
C GLY A 147 2.59 -1.09 -26.63
N HIS A 148 3.18 -2.09 -25.97
CA HIS A 148 4.06 -3.05 -26.63
C HIS A 148 3.29 -3.98 -27.59
N PHE A 149 2.04 -4.30 -27.27
CA PHE A 149 1.19 -5.10 -28.17
C PHE A 149 0.69 -4.29 -29.38
N LYS A 150 0.58 -2.96 -29.27
CA LYS A 150 0.35 -2.08 -30.43
C LYS A 150 1.53 -2.13 -31.40
N THR A 151 2.77 -2.09 -30.89
CA THR A 151 3.96 -2.16 -31.76
C THR A 151 4.10 -3.53 -32.41
N ILE A 152 3.83 -4.61 -31.68
CA ILE A 152 3.81 -5.98 -32.25
C ILE A 152 2.76 -6.08 -33.36
N PHE A 153 1.55 -5.57 -33.10
CA PHE A 153 0.48 -5.60 -34.09
C PHE A 153 0.86 -4.86 -35.39
N ASN A 154 1.54 -3.71 -35.28
CA ASN A 154 2.04 -2.99 -36.45
C ASN A 154 3.10 -3.79 -37.22
N ARG A 155 4.04 -4.45 -36.53
CA ARG A 155 5.05 -5.30 -37.18
C ARG A 155 4.45 -6.53 -37.88
N ILE A 156 3.38 -7.09 -37.31
CA ILE A 156 2.63 -8.17 -37.95
C ILE A 156 2.01 -7.67 -39.26
N HIS A 157 1.46 -6.44 -39.28
CA HIS A 157 1.00 -5.82 -40.53
C HIS A 157 2.12 -5.54 -41.53
N GLU A 158 3.36 -5.37 -41.07
CA GLU A 158 4.56 -5.24 -41.91
C GLU A 158 5.08 -6.61 -42.42
N GLY A 159 4.43 -7.72 -42.07
CA GLY A 159 4.74 -9.07 -42.59
C GLY A 159 5.45 -10.01 -41.61
N MET A 160 5.63 -9.61 -40.33
CA MET A 160 6.19 -10.51 -39.32
C MET A 160 5.16 -11.53 -38.83
N THR A 161 5.63 -12.72 -38.43
CA THR A 161 4.71 -13.77 -37.92
C THR A 161 4.33 -13.52 -36.46
N PRO A 162 3.02 -13.63 -36.10
CA PRO A 162 2.54 -13.40 -34.74
C PRO A 162 3.24 -14.24 -33.66
N GLU A 163 3.52 -15.50 -33.94
CA GLU A 163 4.12 -16.45 -33.01
C GLU A 163 5.57 -16.10 -32.69
N GLN A 164 6.35 -15.66 -33.69
CA GLN A 164 7.74 -15.25 -33.50
C GLN A 164 7.81 -14.01 -32.61
N GLU A 165 6.96 -13.00 -32.87
CA GLU A 165 6.91 -11.80 -32.05
C GLU A 165 6.51 -12.11 -30.60
N LEU A 166 5.49 -12.97 -30.39
CA LEU A 166 5.05 -13.36 -29.04
C LEU A 166 6.12 -14.12 -28.25
N ASN A 167 6.88 -15.00 -28.90
CA ASN A 167 7.92 -15.79 -28.23
C ASN A 167 9.10 -14.94 -27.72
N GLN A 168 9.33 -13.77 -28.31
CA GLN A 168 10.41 -12.86 -27.92
C GLN A 168 10.01 -11.87 -26.81
N ILE A 169 8.73 -11.83 -26.43
CA ILE A 169 8.21 -10.87 -25.46
C ILE A 169 8.78 -11.16 -24.07
N VAL A 170 9.27 -10.10 -23.43
CA VAL A 170 9.52 -10.07 -22.00
C VAL A 170 8.70 -8.93 -21.40
N THR A 171 7.69 -9.26 -20.61
CA THR A 171 6.85 -8.26 -19.96
C THR A 171 7.27 -8.02 -18.51
N HIS A 172 6.66 -7.02 -17.88
CA HIS A 172 6.87 -6.75 -16.45
C HIS A 172 6.40 -7.91 -15.54
N SER A 173 5.60 -8.87 -16.04
CA SER A 173 4.94 -9.90 -15.25
C SER A 173 5.40 -11.31 -15.62
N ASP A 174 5.98 -12.02 -14.64
CA ASP A 174 6.38 -13.43 -14.79
C ASP A 174 5.18 -14.31 -15.14
N ASP A 175 4.06 -14.10 -14.46
CA ASP A 175 2.86 -14.92 -14.66
C ASP A 175 2.22 -14.71 -16.03
N PHE A 176 2.31 -13.49 -16.58
CA PHE A 176 1.85 -13.19 -17.93
C PHE A 176 2.77 -13.81 -18.97
N ASP A 177 4.09 -13.72 -18.80
CA ASP A 177 5.05 -14.35 -19.71
C ASP A 177 4.88 -15.88 -19.71
N ASN A 178 4.72 -16.50 -18.54
CA ASN A 178 4.45 -17.93 -18.41
C ASN A 178 3.11 -18.32 -19.04
N TYR A 179 2.10 -17.46 -18.91
CA TYR A 179 0.82 -17.67 -19.58
C TYR A 179 0.96 -17.65 -21.10
N ILE A 180 1.69 -16.70 -21.68
CA ILE A 180 1.96 -16.67 -23.13
C ILE A 180 2.71 -17.92 -23.57
N LYS A 181 3.75 -18.34 -22.85
CA LYS A 181 4.50 -19.56 -23.16
C LYS A 181 3.60 -20.80 -23.15
N ASN A 182 2.72 -20.92 -22.17
CA ASN A 182 1.77 -22.04 -22.11
C ASN A 182 0.77 -21.99 -23.28
N LEU A 183 0.31 -20.80 -23.67
CA LEU A 183 -0.54 -20.64 -24.85
C LEU A 183 0.20 -21.03 -26.14
N SER A 184 1.46 -20.64 -26.31
CA SER A 184 2.24 -20.97 -27.50
C SER A 184 2.53 -22.47 -27.59
N ILE A 185 2.89 -23.12 -26.48
CA ILE A 185 3.06 -24.59 -26.40
C ILE A 185 1.77 -25.30 -26.83
N ASN A 186 0.62 -24.80 -26.38
CA ASN A 186 -0.69 -25.38 -26.69
C ASN A 186 -1.28 -24.89 -28.01
N LYS A 187 -0.50 -24.20 -28.87
CA LYS A 187 -0.96 -23.60 -30.14
C LYS A 187 -2.24 -22.79 -30.00
N PHE A 188 -2.41 -22.08 -28.89
CA PHE A 188 -3.59 -21.31 -28.53
C PHE A 188 -4.91 -22.11 -28.55
N ASN A 189 -4.85 -23.45 -28.48
CA ASN A 189 -6.00 -24.35 -28.51
C ASN A 189 -6.42 -24.86 -27.14
N SER A 190 -5.65 -24.61 -26.08
CA SER A 190 -5.99 -25.13 -24.75
C SER A 190 -7.21 -24.44 -24.16
N ASP A 191 -8.22 -25.25 -23.81
CA ASP A 191 -9.17 -24.98 -22.72
C ASP A 191 -8.40 -25.03 -21.38
N SER A 192 -7.39 -24.18 -21.20
CA SER A 192 -6.59 -24.09 -19.96
C SER A 192 -7.36 -23.37 -18.85
N LEU A 193 -8.65 -23.70 -18.73
CA LEU A 193 -9.60 -23.25 -17.72
C LEU A 193 -9.64 -24.21 -16.52
N GLY A 194 -8.89 -25.32 -16.58
CA GLY A 194 -8.89 -26.41 -15.60
C GLY A 194 -8.68 -25.94 -14.17
N ASP A 195 -7.79 -24.98 -13.94
CA ASP A 195 -7.75 -24.23 -12.69
C ASP A 195 -7.34 -22.79 -12.96
N LEU A 196 -8.10 -21.84 -12.40
CA LEU A 196 -7.63 -20.46 -12.25
C LEU A 196 -6.54 -20.49 -11.16
N ASP A 197 -5.37 -20.97 -11.56
CA ASP A 197 -4.23 -21.18 -10.69
C ASP A 197 -3.91 -19.93 -9.90
N GLU A 198 -3.38 -20.16 -8.71
CA GLU A 198 -3.02 -19.11 -7.78
C GLU A 198 -1.90 -18.23 -8.38
N ASN A 199 -2.25 -16.99 -8.70
CA ASN A 199 -1.32 -16.00 -9.24
C ASN A 199 -0.31 -15.54 -8.18
N THR A 200 0.86 -15.02 -8.56
CA THR A 200 1.87 -14.51 -7.60
C THR A 200 1.29 -13.49 -6.62
N LEU A 201 0.39 -12.62 -7.07
CA LEU A 201 -0.31 -11.67 -6.21
C LEU A 201 -1.12 -12.34 -5.10
N GLU A 202 -1.81 -13.46 -5.40
CA GLU A 202 -2.55 -14.21 -4.39
C GLU A 202 -1.57 -14.86 -3.38
N LYS A 203 -0.47 -15.45 -3.88
CA LYS A 203 0.58 -16.04 -3.03
C LYS A 203 1.19 -15.00 -2.09
N GLN A 204 1.57 -13.83 -2.63
CA GLN A 204 2.10 -12.70 -1.86
C GLN A 204 1.10 -12.23 -0.81
N PHE A 205 -0.20 -12.17 -1.14
CA PHE A 205 -1.24 -11.82 -0.17
C PHE A 205 -1.38 -12.88 0.94
N LYS A 206 -1.29 -14.17 0.63
CA LYS A 206 -1.28 -15.23 1.65
C LYS A 206 -0.04 -15.18 2.54
N ILE A 207 1.13 -14.90 1.99
CA ILE A 207 2.36 -14.67 2.78
C ILE A 207 2.16 -13.46 3.70
N TYR A 208 1.60 -12.38 3.16
CA TYR A 208 1.24 -11.21 3.96
C TYR A 208 0.30 -11.59 5.11
N LEU A 209 -0.79 -12.34 4.86
CA LEU A 209 -1.69 -12.82 5.92
C LEU A 209 -0.97 -13.55 7.06
N LYS A 210 0.00 -14.42 6.73
CA LYS A 210 0.80 -15.13 7.73
C LYS A 210 1.70 -14.20 8.55
N GLN A 211 2.21 -13.14 7.92
CA GLN A 211 3.16 -12.20 8.55
C GLN A 211 2.49 -11.01 9.25
N VAL A 212 1.23 -10.67 8.93
CA VAL A 212 0.55 -9.47 9.42
C VAL A 212 0.59 -9.35 10.93
N GLN A 213 0.36 -10.44 11.65
CA GLN A 213 0.36 -10.42 13.11
C GLN A 213 1.74 -10.02 13.66
N SER A 214 2.82 -10.68 13.22
CA SER A 214 4.19 -10.32 13.62
C SER A 214 4.55 -8.87 13.27
N LYS A 215 4.14 -8.41 12.08
CA LYS A 215 4.34 -7.05 11.58
C LYS A 215 3.62 -6.00 12.43
N ILE A 216 2.40 -6.31 12.88
CA ILE A 216 1.63 -5.48 13.80
C ILE A 216 2.29 -5.49 15.20
N SER A 217 2.77 -6.64 15.67
CA SER A 217 3.48 -6.75 16.95
C SER A 217 4.76 -5.92 16.99
N ILE A 218 5.53 -5.85 15.89
CA ILE A 218 6.72 -4.98 15.79
C ILE A 218 6.33 -3.50 15.92
N LEU A 219 5.23 -3.08 15.29
CA LEU A 219 4.73 -1.71 15.43
C LEU A 219 4.32 -1.43 16.90
N PHE A 220 3.64 -2.37 17.57
CA PHE A 220 3.29 -2.22 18.98
C PHE A 220 4.51 -2.16 19.89
N PHE A 221 5.48 -3.04 19.66
CA PHE A 221 6.73 -3.06 20.41
C PHE A 221 7.40 -1.68 20.38
N LEU A 222 7.64 -1.14 19.19
CA LEU A 222 8.26 0.19 19.06
C LEU A 222 7.38 1.31 19.59
N GLY A 223 6.06 1.22 19.40
CA GLY A 223 5.13 2.23 19.91
C GLY A 223 5.01 2.27 21.44
N LEU A 224 5.24 1.13 22.12
CA LEU A 224 5.19 1.00 23.59
C LEU A 224 6.53 1.30 24.24
N PHE A 225 7.59 0.66 23.77
CA PHE A 225 8.90 0.73 24.41
C PHE A 225 9.60 2.07 24.18
N PHE A 226 9.24 2.82 23.14
CA PHE A 226 9.84 4.13 22.91
C PHE A 226 9.44 5.17 23.97
N PRO A 227 8.14 5.43 24.27
CA PRO A 227 7.76 6.31 25.38
C PRO A 227 8.27 5.83 26.74
N ILE A 228 8.22 4.52 27.01
CA ILE A 228 8.73 3.95 28.27
C ILE A 228 10.25 4.13 28.38
N GLY A 229 10.99 3.88 27.29
CA GLY A 229 12.43 4.12 27.24
C GLY A 229 12.79 5.59 27.43
N LEU A 230 12.01 6.51 26.86
CA LEU A 230 12.14 7.95 27.13
C LEU A 230 11.96 8.26 28.62
N CYS A 231 10.94 7.69 29.27
CA CYS A 231 10.76 7.86 30.71
C CYS A 231 12.01 7.44 31.50
N PHE A 232 12.62 6.30 31.19
CA PHE A 232 13.85 5.87 31.86
C PHE A 232 15.05 6.78 31.58
N LEU A 233 15.24 7.21 30.33
CA LEU A 233 16.33 8.12 29.97
C LEU A 233 16.22 9.47 30.69
N ILE A 234 14.97 9.95 30.85
CA ILE A 234 14.65 11.15 31.63
C ILE A 234 14.96 10.92 33.12
N LEU A 235 14.50 9.80 33.69
CA LEU A 235 14.74 9.47 35.11
C LEU A 235 16.23 9.44 35.49
N PHE A 236 17.09 8.92 34.62
CA PHE A 236 18.53 8.83 34.88
C PHE A 236 19.32 10.08 34.45
N ASN A 237 18.64 11.15 34.05
CA ASN A 237 19.23 12.39 33.55
C ASN A 237 20.30 12.17 32.46
N GLN A 238 20.11 11.15 31.62
CA GLN A 238 21.12 10.73 30.62
C GLN A 238 21.08 11.57 29.34
N ILE A 239 20.12 12.50 29.20
CA ILE A 239 19.86 13.23 27.97
C ILE A 239 19.49 14.69 28.29
N ASP A 240 20.15 15.64 27.60
CA ASP A 240 19.77 17.05 27.73
C ASP A 240 18.34 17.31 27.24
N LEU A 241 17.65 18.23 27.91
CA LEU A 241 16.26 18.61 27.61
C LEU A 241 16.05 19.04 26.15
N VAL A 242 17.05 19.66 25.52
CA VAL A 242 17.00 20.08 24.10
C VAL A 242 16.97 18.87 23.17
N PHE A 243 17.73 17.81 23.47
CA PHE A 243 17.75 16.58 22.67
C PHE A 243 16.43 15.80 22.75
N LEU A 244 15.68 15.89 23.86
CA LEU A 244 14.36 15.26 23.99
C LEU A 244 13.35 15.75 22.94
N ILE A 245 13.40 17.04 22.58
CA ILE A 245 12.49 17.62 21.58
C ILE A 245 12.73 17.00 20.19
N PHE A 246 14.00 16.73 19.84
CA PHE A 246 14.36 16.11 18.57
C PHE A 246 13.94 14.63 18.45
N LEU A 247 13.69 13.94 19.56
CA LEU A 247 13.24 12.55 19.56
C LEU A 247 11.78 12.40 19.09
N ILE A 248 10.94 13.42 19.25
CA ILE A 248 9.53 13.43 18.80
C ILE A 248 9.42 13.22 17.26
N PRO A 249 10.05 14.05 16.41
CA PRO A 249 9.95 13.86 14.96
C PRO A 249 10.60 12.55 14.50
N ILE A 250 11.69 12.10 15.13
CA ILE A 250 12.33 10.81 14.85
C ILE A 250 11.36 9.67 15.09
N PHE A 251 10.67 9.69 16.24
CA PHE A 251 9.66 8.69 16.57
C PHE A 251 8.51 8.66 15.57
N LEU A 252 7.96 9.83 15.23
CA LEU A 252 6.89 9.96 14.25
C LEU A 252 7.28 9.39 12.88
N ILE A 253 8.51 9.69 12.42
CA ILE A 253 9.03 9.19 11.14
C ILE A 253 9.22 7.67 11.20
N SER A 254 9.79 7.14 12.29
CA SER A 254 10.03 5.70 12.46
C SER A 254 8.73 4.89 12.39
N LEU A 255 7.71 5.28 13.16
CA LEU A 255 6.41 4.61 13.15
C LEU A 255 5.70 4.77 11.80
N ASN A 256 5.82 5.92 11.13
CA ASN A 256 5.27 6.12 9.79
C ASN A 256 5.90 5.15 8.77
N LEU A 257 7.22 4.99 8.80
CA LEU A 257 7.95 4.10 7.90
C LEU A 257 7.53 2.65 8.11
N ILE A 258 7.47 2.21 9.37
CA ILE A 258 7.05 0.86 9.74
C ILE A 258 5.59 0.63 9.33
N PHE A 259 4.69 1.55 9.66
CA PHE A 259 3.28 1.46 9.30
C PHE A 259 3.10 1.34 7.78
N ARG A 260 3.80 2.16 7.00
CA ARG A 260 3.74 2.12 5.53
C ARG A 260 4.29 0.82 4.96
N LYS A 261 5.40 0.31 5.50
CA LYS A 261 6.07 -0.89 5.00
C LYS A 261 5.34 -2.17 5.39
N PHE A 262 4.78 -2.22 6.59
CA PHE A 262 4.28 -3.47 7.19
C PHE A 262 2.76 -3.62 7.19
N ILE A 263 2.01 -2.52 7.22
CA ILE A 263 0.54 -2.56 7.42
C ILE A 263 -0.22 -2.00 6.22
N ARG A 264 0.30 -0.96 5.56
CA ARG A 264 -0.37 -0.37 4.38
C ARG A 264 -0.15 -1.23 3.13
N ASN A 265 -0.92 -2.31 2.99
CA ASN A 265 -0.93 -3.09 1.77
C ASN A 265 -1.97 -2.56 0.77
N GLN A 266 -1.53 -2.25 -0.45
CA GLN A 266 -2.41 -1.99 -1.61
C GLN A 266 -2.55 -3.28 -2.39
N GLY A 267 -3.29 -4.26 -1.86
CA GLY A 267 -3.52 -5.51 -2.57
C GLY A 267 -4.31 -5.26 -3.85
N TYR A 268 -3.70 -5.50 -5.02
CA TYR A 268 -4.32 -5.38 -6.34
C TYR A 268 -5.16 -6.62 -6.72
N LEU A 269 -5.90 -7.19 -5.77
CA LEU A 269 -6.80 -8.31 -6.09
C LEU A 269 -8.20 -7.78 -6.43
N ILE A 270 -8.86 -8.41 -7.40
CA ILE A 270 -10.17 -8.01 -7.95
C ILE A 270 -11.24 -7.85 -6.85
N GLY A 271 -11.20 -8.67 -5.80
CA GLY A 271 -12.17 -8.64 -4.69
C GLY A 271 -11.72 -7.90 -3.44
N LEU A 272 -10.54 -7.27 -3.43
CA LEU A 272 -10.04 -6.52 -2.28
C LEU A 272 -10.50 -5.07 -2.34
N VAL A 273 -11.16 -4.61 -1.27
CA VAL A 273 -11.65 -3.25 -1.13
C VAL A 273 -10.55 -2.33 -0.61
N LYS A 274 -10.42 -1.11 -1.18
CA LYS A 274 -9.39 -0.16 -0.76
C LYS A 274 -9.58 0.24 0.71
N ASN A 275 -8.47 0.27 1.46
CA ASN A 275 -8.40 0.70 2.85
C ASN A 275 -9.34 -0.06 3.82
N PHE A 276 -9.84 -1.23 3.44
CA PHE A 276 -10.72 -2.07 4.28
C PHE A 276 -11.98 -1.35 4.78
N SER A 277 -12.46 -0.33 4.06
CA SER A 277 -13.61 0.43 4.53
C SER A 277 -14.88 -0.43 4.50
N LYS A 278 -15.59 -0.47 5.64
CA LYS A 278 -16.83 -1.27 5.77
C LYS A 278 -17.89 -0.86 4.75
N LEU A 279 -17.97 0.45 4.46
CA LEU A 279 -18.96 1.03 3.54
C LEU A 279 -18.66 0.62 2.09
N GLU A 280 -17.42 0.77 1.62
CA GLU A 280 -17.06 0.38 0.25
C GLU A 280 -17.16 -1.14 0.06
N ARG A 281 -16.96 -1.93 1.12
CA ARG A 281 -17.22 -3.37 1.08
C ARG A 281 -18.70 -3.70 0.94
N LYS A 282 -19.57 -3.04 1.71
CA LYS A 282 -21.02 -3.23 1.56
C LYS A 282 -21.45 -2.88 0.13
N LYS A 283 -20.94 -1.76 -0.39
CA LYS A 283 -21.14 -1.34 -1.79
C LYS A 283 -20.64 -2.39 -2.80
N PHE A 284 -19.47 -2.99 -2.57
CA PHE A 284 -18.93 -4.03 -3.45
C PHE A 284 -19.73 -5.33 -3.38
N LEU A 285 -20.25 -5.71 -2.21
CA LEU A 285 -21.13 -6.87 -2.05
C LEU A 285 -22.46 -6.66 -2.78
N GLU A 286 -23.06 -5.48 -2.66
CA GLU A 286 -24.26 -5.10 -3.41
C GLU A 286 -24.01 -5.17 -4.93
N PHE A 287 -22.85 -4.71 -5.39
CA PHE A 287 -22.45 -4.83 -6.80
C PHE A 287 -22.31 -6.28 -7.27
N ILE A 288 -21.65 -7.15 -6.49
CA ILE A 288 -21.51 -8.56 -6.83
C ILE A 288 -22.89 -9.27 -6.84
N LEU A 289 -23.77 -8.91 -5.91
CA LEU A 289 -25.14 -9.43 -5.87
C LEU A 289 -25.94 -9.02 -7.12
N PHE A 290 -25.85 -7.75 -7.50
CA PHE A 290 -26.42 -7.24 -8.74
C PHE A 290 -25.90 -8.01 -9.97
N LEU A 291 -24.57 -8.15 -10.09
CA LEU A 291 -23.95 -8.89 -11.20
C LEU A 291 -24.36 -10.36 -11.25
N ARG A 292 -24.57 -10.99 -10.09
CA ARG A 292 -25.02 -12.38 -10.00
C ARG A 292 -26.43 -12.54 -10.58
N SER A 293 -27.35 -11.66 -10.20
CA SER A 293 -28.71 -11.64 -10.75
C SER A 293 -28.71 -11.30 -12.24
N PHE A 294 -27.91 -10.32 -12.65
CA PHE A 294 -27.69 -10.02 -14.07
C PHE A 294 -27.22 -11.24 -14.87
N ALA A 295 -26.22 -11.97 -14.35
CA ALA A 295 -25.73 -13.19 -14.97
C ALA A 295 -26.83 -14.27 -15.06
N TYR A 296 -27.61 -14.51 -14.01
CA TYR A 296 -28.70 -15.49 -14.08
C TYR A 296 -29.77 -15.11 -15.11
N ASN A 297 -30.13 -13.83 -15.21
CA ASN A 297 -31.07 -13.36 -16.22
C ASN A 297 -30.53 -13.56 -17.64
N LEU A 298 -29.23 -13.28 -17.87
CA LEU A 298 -28.57 -13.57 -19.14
C LEU A 298 -28.53 -15.07 -19.47
N ASN A 299 -28.40 -15.94 -18.45
CA ASN A 299 -28.42 -17.39 -18.63
C ASN A 299 -29.77 -17.89 -19.13
N ASN A 300 -30.85 -17.20 -18.76
CA ASN A 300 -32.21 -17.48 -19.20
C ASN A 300 -32.50 -16.89 -20.60
N ASN A 301 -31.47 -16.60 -21.40
CA ASN A 301 -31.54 -16.02 -22.74
C ASN A 301 -32.29 -14.67 -22.81
N ILE A 302 -32.36 -13.93 -21.70
CA ILE A 302 -32.92 -12.58 -21.69
C ILE A 302 -31.92 -11.62 -22.36
N SER A 303 -32.42 -10.67 -23.15
CA SER A 303 -31.56 -9.65 -23.75
C SER A 303 -30.80 -8.84 -22.68
N PRO A 304 -29.56 -8.41 -22.94
CA PRO A 304 -28.72 -7.73 -21.95
C PRO A 304 -29.37 -6.49 -21.30
N GLU A 305 -30.10 -5.69 -22.05
CA GLU A 305 -30.81 -4.51 -21.57
C GLU A 305 -31.92 -4.92 -20.59
N LYS A 306 -32.74 -5.91 -20.98
CA LYS A 306 -33.84 -6.41 -20.16
C LYS A 306 -33.31 -7.18 -18.93
N ALA A 307 -32.21 -7.90 -19.07
CA ALA A 307 -31.52 -8.58 -17.97
C ALA A 307 -31.01 -7.58 -16.93
N LEU A 308 -30.51 -6.42 -17.37
CA LEU A 308 -30.08 -5.34 -16.48
C LEU A 308 -31.25 -4.74 -15.71
N ILE A 309 -32.34 -4.40 -16.40
CA ILE A 309 -33.56 -3.83 -15.77
C ILE A 309 -34.17 -4.81 -14.77
N THR A 310 -34.34 -6.08 -15.17
CA THR A 310 -34.89 -7.14 -14.31
C THR A 310 -34.00 -7.38 -13.09
N SER A 311 -32.67 -7.37 -13.26
CA SER A 311 -31.74 -7.56 -12.14
C SER A 311 -31.81 -6.43 -11.12
N TYR A 312 -32.05 -5.19 -11.55
CA TYR A 312 -32.27 -4.09 -10.62
C TYR A 312 -33.60 -4.23 -9.88
N ASN A 313 -34.69 -4.53 -10.59
CA ASN A 313 -36.01 -4.69 -9.97
C ASN A 313 -36.02 -5.82 -8.93
N GLN A 314 -35.38 -6.96 -9.22
CA GLN A 314 -35.24 -8.09 -8.30
C GLN A 314 -34.48 -7.73 -7.01
N ASN A 315 -33.48 -6.85 -7.11
CA ASN A 315 -32.57 -6.56 -6.00
C ASN A 315 -32.77 -5.17 -5.38
N LYS A 316 -33.81 -4.43 -5.78
CA LYS A 316 -34.03 -3.03 -5.40
C LYS A 316 -33.95 -2.81 -3.88
N ASN A 317 -34.54 -3.71 -3.10
CA ASN A 317 -34.55 -3.63 -1.64
C ASN A 317 -33.23 -4.06 -0.98
N LEU A 318 -32.40 -4.83 -1.68
CA LEU A 318 -31.12 -5.34 -1.18
C LEU A 318 -29.94 -4.40 -1.49
N ILE A 319 -30.09 -3.57 -2.53
CA ILE A 319 -29.05 -2.68 -3.03
C ILE A 319 -29.29 -1.26 -2.49
N VAL A 320 -28.97 -0.99 -1.23
CA VAL A 320 -29.25 0.31 -0.60
C VAL A 320 -28.24 1.39 -1.02
N LEU A 321 -26.95 1.05 -1.11
CA LEU A 321 -25.90 2.02 -1.42
C LEU A 321 -25.77 2.33 -2.91
N LEU A 322 -26.11 1.37 -3.78
CA LEU A 322 -26.11 1.59 -5.23
C LEU A 322 -27.49 1.95 -5.79
N GLU A 323 -28.56 1.97 -4.99
CA GLU A 323 -29.93 2.19 -5.47
C GLU A 323 -30.03 3.45 -6.33
N LYS A 324 -29.67 4.61 -5.76
CA LYS A 324 -29.78 5.91 -6.41
C LYS A 324 -28.96 5.96 -7.71
N LEU A 325 -27.80 5.32 -7.70
CA LEU A 325 -26.89 5.25 -8.83
C LEU A 325 -27.50 4.40 -9.95
N LEU A 326 -27.90 3.17 -9.65
CA LEU A 326 -28.50 2.25 -10.62
C LEU A 326 -29.85 2.76 -11.13
N LYS A 327 -30.70 3.32 -10.27
CA LYS A 327 -32.00 3.90 -10.64
C LYS A 327 -31.84 4.96 -11.72
N LYS A 328 -30.87 5.86 -11.55
CA LYS A 328 -30.56 6.92 -12.52
C LYS A 328 -30.13 6.33 -13.87
N GLN A 329 -29.23 5.35 -13.86
CA GLN A 329 -28.78 4.72 -15.11
C GLN A 329 -29.90 3.94 -15.81
N ILE A 330 -30.80 3.32 -15.05
CA ILE A 330 -31.94 2.57 -15.59
C ILE A 330 -33.00 3.50 -16.14
N SER A 331 -33.28 4.64 -15.51
CA SER A 331 -34.18 5.64 -16.09
C SER A 331 -33.66 6.14 -17.43
N TYR A 332 -32.34 6.32 -17.58
CA TYR A 332 -31.77 6.72 -18.87
C TYR A 332 -31.88 5.63 -19.94
N LEU A 333 -31.70 4.36 -19.56
CA LEU A 333 -31.88 3.22 -20.46
C LEU A 333 -33.36 3.08 -20.90
N LEU A 334 -34.31 3.21 -19.97
CA LEU A 334 -35.74 3.14 -20.25
C LEU A 334 -36.23 4.29 -21.14
N ASN A 335 -35.68 5.49 -20.95
CA ASN A 335 -35.97 6.65 -21.77
C ASN A 335 -35.21 6.63 -23.11
N LEU A 336 -34.51 5.53 -23.45
CA LEU A 336 -33.70 5.36 -24.67
C LEU A 336 -32.61 6.43 -24.86
N SER A 337 -32.30 7.20 -23.81
CA SER A 337 -31.30 8.25 -23.87
C SER A 337 -29.87 7.71 -23.89
N TYR A 338 -29.65 6.49 -23.39
CA TYR A 338 -28.35 5.82 -23.33
C TYR A 338 -28.42 4.38 -23.84
N SER A 339 -27.35 3.95 -24.52
CA SER A 339 -27.12 2.53 -24.80
C SER A 339 -26.65 1.78 -23.55
N LEU A 340 -26.72 0.44 -23.56
CA LEU A 340 -26.15 -0.38 -22.49
C LEU A 340 -24.65 -0.12 -22.30
N SER A 341 -23.91 0.14 -23.38
CA SER A 341 -22.50 0.53 -23.34
C SER A 341 -22.30 1.83 -22.55
N ASP A 342 -23.19 2.82 -22.74
CA ASP A 342 -23.12 4.11 -22.06
C ASP A 342 -23.46 3.98 -20.58
N VAL A 343 -24.45 3.15 -20.24
CA VAL A 343 -24.77 2.78 -18.86
C VAL A 343 -23.56 2.18 -18.14
N LEU A 344 -22.87 1.21 -18.75
CA LEU A 344 -21.67 0.59 -18.17
C LEU A 344 -20.50 1.60 -18.04
N ASN A 345 -20.32 2.48 -19.02
CA ASN A 345 -19.32 3.54 -18.98
C ASN A 345 -19.60 4.55 -17.85
N ASN A 346 -20.86 4.94 -17.65
CA ASN A 346 -21.26 5.85 -16.58
C ASN A 346 -21.12 5.20 -15.20
N LEU A 347 -21.52 3.93 -15.06
CA LEU A 347 -21.28 3.15 -13.85
C LEU A 347 -19.78 3.11 -13.49
N LYS A 348 -18.92 2.89 -14.48
CA LYS A 348 -17.46 2.94 -14.32
C LYS A 348 -16.97 4.30 -13.81
N ARG A 349 -17.50 5.40 -14.33
CA ARG A 349 -17.15 6.77 -13.90
C ARG A 349 -17.65 7.08 -12.49
N GLU A 350 -18.87 6.68 -12.14
CA GLU A 350 -19.51 7.01 -10.86
C GLU A 350 -18.97 6.14 -9.69
N LEU A 351 -18.59 4.89 -9.94
CA LEU A 351 -18.08 3.99 -8.89
C LEU A 351 -16.65 4.32 -8.44
N LYS A 352 -15.87 5.05 -9.25
CA LYS A 352 -14.51 5.59 -8.96
C LYS A 352 -13.52 4.59 -8.33
N SER A 353 -13.70 3.29 -8.55
CA SER A 353 -12.78 2.26 -8.07
C SER A 353 -12.32 1.36 -9.21
N LEU A 354 -11.04 0.98 -9.14
CA LEU A 354 -10.35 0.18 -10.16
C LEU A 354 -11.05 -1.17 -10.32
N GLN A 355 -11.48 -1.79 -9.23
CA GLN A 355 -12.11 -3.10 -9.21
C GLN A 355 -13.42 -3.12 -10.02
N TYR A 356 -14.29 -2.13 -9.83
CA TYR A 356 -15.53 -2.02 -10.61
C TYR A 356 -15.23 -1.73 -12.08
N ALA A 357 -14.30 -0.80 -12.33
CA ALA A 357 -13.90 -0.41 -13.68
C ALA A 357 -13.41 -1.61 -14.49
N ILE A 358 -12.59 -2.45 -13.85
CA ILE A 358 -12.04 -3.68 -14.38
C ILE A 358 -13.15 -4.68 -14.74
N ILE A 359 -14.07 -4.96 -13.79
CA ILE A 359 -15.15 -5.93 -14.01
C ILE A 359 -16.12 -5.44 -15.09
N LEU A 360 -16.52 -4.17 -15.05
CA LEU A 360 -17.45 -3.58 -16.02
C LEU A 360 -16.87 -3.54 -17.44
N GLU A 361 -15.56 -3.33 -17.58
CA GLU A 361 -14.87 -3.35 -18.87
C GLU A 361 -14.87 -4.75 -19.49
N ALA A 362 -14.64 -5.80 -18.69
CA ALA A 362 -14.78 -7.18 -19.14
C ALA A 362 -16.23 -7.52 -19.55
N ILE A 363 -17.20 -7.15 -18.70
CA ILE A 363 -18.64 -7.37 -18.98
C ILE A 363 -19.07 -6.73 -20.30
N LYS A 364 -18.64 -5.48 -20.54
CA LYS A 364 -18.95 -4.76 -21.78
C LYS A 364 -18.51 -5.54 -23.03
N LYS A 365 -17.33 -6.15 -22.99
CA LYS A 365 -16.79 -6.97 -24.09
C LYS A 365 -17.51 -8.31 -24.25
N PHE A 366 -18.03 -8.88 -23.17
CA PHE A 366 -18.75 -10.15 -23.24
C PHE A 366 -20.14 -10.00 -23.85
N ILE A 367 -20.85 -8.96 -23.43
CA ILE A 367 -22.24 -8.69 -23.84
C ILE A 367 -22.36 -8.61 -25.37
N SER A 368 -21.35 -8.10 -26.07
CA SER A 368 -21.36 -7.97 -27.53
C SER A 368 -21.25 -9.30 -28.28
N LYS A 369 -21.04 -10.43 -27.59
CA LYS A 369 -20.81 -11.74 -28.23
C LYS A 369 -21.98 -12.70 -28.06
N ASN A 370 -22.38 -13.02 -26.83
CA ASN A 370 -23.48 -13.96 -26.56
C ASN A 370 -23.95 -13.86 -25.10
N SER A 371 -25.26 -13.79 -24.86
CA SER A 371 -25.86 -13.63 -23.52
C SER A 371 -25.57 -14.82 -22.58
N HIS A 372 -25.84 -16.05 -23.03
CA HIS A 372 -25.61 -17.27 -22.25
C HIS A 372 -24.12 -17.43 -21.88
N PHE A 373 -23.20 -17.24 -22.83
CA PHE A 373 -21.76 -17.32 -22.53
C PHE A 373 -21.30 -16.20 -21.60
N THR A 374 -21.82 -14.98 -21.80
CA THR A 374 -21.56 -13.85 -20.90
C THR A 374 -21.92 -14.20 -19.46
N SER A 375 -23.06 -14.85 -19.23
CA SER A 375 -23.46 -15.31 -17.91
C SER A 375 -22.39 -16.18 -17.25
N THR A 376 -21.96 -17.25 -17.94
CA THR A 376 -20.97 -18.18 -17.38
C THR A 376 -19.65 -17.50 -17.02
N LYS A 377 -19.21 -16.51 -17.80
CA LYS A 377 -17.98 -15.75 -17.51
C LYS A 377 -18.15 -14.75 -16.37
N ILE A 378 -19.29 -14.07 -16.30
CA ILE A 378 -19.62 -13.20 -15.15
C ILE A 378 -19.61 -14.02 -13.85
N LEU A 379 -20.22 -15.21 -13.85
CA LEU A 379 -20.19 -16.12 -12.69
C LEU A 379 -18.76 -16.55 -12.32
N LYS A 380 -17.87 -16.76 -13.30
CA LYS A 380 -16.43 -17.02 -13.05
C LYS A 380 -15.73 -15.82 -12.41
N ILE A 381 -15.95 -14.59 -12.90
CA ILE A 381 -15.42 -13.36 -12.28
C ILE A 381 -15.90 -13.26 -10.84
N ILE A 382 -17.18 -13.53 -10.59
CA ILE A 382 -17.78 -13.53 -9.26
C ILE A 382 -17.11 -14.60 -8.35
N LYS A 383 -16.83 -15.80 -8.86
CA LYS A 383 -16.11 -16.85 -8.11
C LYS A 383 -14.73 -16.39 -7.67
N VAL A 384 -13.97 -15.74 -8.57
CA VAL A 384 -12.64 -15.15 -8.25
C VAL A 384 -12.78 -14.02 -7.22
N ALA A 385 -13.77 -13.14 -7.39
CA ALA A 385 -14.04 -12.06 -6.44
C ALA A 385 -14.36 -12.60 -5.04
N TYR A 386 -15.16 -13.67 -4.92
CA TYR A 386 -15.44 -14.33 -3.65
C TYR A 386 -14.20 -14.99 -3.02
N LYS A 387 -13.35 -15.64 -3.83
CA LYS A 387 -12.06 -16.19 -3.36
C LYS A 387 -11.21 -15.10 -2.72
N HIS A 388 -11.06 -13.96 -3.39
CA HIS A 388 -10.33 -12.79 -2.87
C HIS A 388 -10.99 -12.19 -1.61
N GLN A 389 -12.32 -12.09 -1.58
CA GLN A 389 -13.04 -11.64 -0.38
C GLN A 389 -12.84 -12.57 0.83
N LYS A 390 -12.71 -13.90 0.61
CA LYS A 390 -12.39 -14.85 1.69
C LYS A 390 -11.02 -14.56 2.30
N LEU A 391 -10.03 -14.20 1.47
CA LEU A 391 -8.72 -13.73 1.95
C LEU A 391 -8.84 -12.42 2.74
N GLN A 392 -9.66 -11.47 2.28
CA GLN A 392 -9.94 -10.23 3.01
C GLN A 392 -10.56 -10.50 4.39
N ARG A 393 -11.54 -11.42 4.47
CA ARG A 393 -12.18 -11.80 5.74
C ARG A 393 -11.17 -12.40 6.71
N LYS A 394 -10.23 -13.22 6.24
CA LYS A 394 -9.14 -13.72 7.09
C LYS A 394 -8.30 -12.59 7.67
N LEU A 395 -7.93 -11.60 6.86
CA LEU A 395 -7.21 -10.41 7.36
C LEU A 395 -8.02 -9.66 8.42
N GLU A 396 -9.31 -9.45 8.20
CA GLU A 396 -10.18 -8.78 9.17
C GLU A 396 -10.29 -9.54 10.49
N ILE A 397 -10.34 -10.88 10.46
CA ILE A 397 -10.36 -11.70 11.68
C ILE A 397 -9.06 -11.48 12.46
N ILE A 398 -7.91 -11.49 11.79
CA ILE A 398 -6.61 -11.20 12.41
C ILE A 398 -6.60 -9.78 13.02
N LEU A 399 -7.02 -8.77 12.26
CA LEU A 399 -7.09 -7.38 12.75
C LEU A 399 -8.08 -7.21 13.90
N LYS A 400 -9.20 -7.94 13.90
CA LYS A 400 -10.15 -7.97 15.02
C LYS A 400 -9.54 -8.63 16.26
N GLY A 401 -8.74 -9.68 16.10
CA GLY A 401 -8.00 -10.30 17.20
C GLY A 401 -7.04 -9.32 17.87
N GLU A 402 -6.36 -8.48 17.09
CA GLU A 402 -5.45 -7.44 17.60
C GLU A 402 -6.19 -6.25 18.24
N LYS A 403 -7.52 -6.13 18.07
CA LYS A 403 -8.32 -5.04 18.61
C LYS A 403 -8.20 -4.93 20.13
N PHE A 404 -8.30 -6.05 20.85
CA PHE A 404 -8.21 -6.06 22.31
C PHE A 404 -6.86 -5.52 22.80
N LYS A 405 -5.77 -6.02 22.23
CA LYS A 405 -4.40 -5.57 22.57
C LYS A 405 -4.22 -4.07 22.36
N ILE A 406 -4.78 -3.53 21.27
CA ILE A 406 -4.69 -2.10 20.97
C ILE A 406 -5.39 -1.24 22.03
N TYR A 407 -6.62 -1.61 22.40
CA TYR A 407 -7.32 -0.86 23.46
C TYR A 407 -6.60 -0.99 24.79
N PHE A 408 -6.14 -2.20 25.13
CA PHE A 408 -5.36 -2.44 26.34
C PHE A 408 -4.09 -1.58 26.39
N PHE A 409 -3.35 -1.47 25.28
CA PHE A 409 -2.15 -0.64 25.22
C PHE A 409 -2.44 0.85 25.22
N ILE A 410 -3.51 1.31 24.56
CA ILE A 410 -3.91 2.72 24.60
C ILE A 410 -4.31 3.16 26.01
N THR A 411 -4.83 2.25 26.84
CA THR A 411 -5.14 2.54 28.25
C THR A 411 -3.94 2.40 29.16
N LEU A 412 -3.14 1.33 28.99
CA LEU A 412 -2.02 1.00 29.87
C LEU A 412 -0.83 1.96 29.71
N LEU A 413 -0.49 2.32 28.46
CA LEU A 413 0.69 3.14 28.16
C LEU A 413 0.63 4.50 28.88
N PRO A 414 -0.46 5.30 28.77
CA PRO A 414 -0.63 6.53 29.53
C PRO A 414 -0.44 6.38 31.04
N ILE A 415 -0.96 5.30 31.63
CA ILE A 415 -0.88 5.04 33.07
C ILE A 415 0.58 4.82 33.48
N ILE A 416 1.29 3.92 32.79
CA ILE A 416 2.69 3.61 33.10
C ILE A 416 3.55 4.85 32.93
N THR A 417 3.46 5.54 31.79
CA THR A 417 4.27 6.73 31.52
C THR A 417 3.91 7.89 32.44
N GLY A 418 2.64 8.03 32.83
CA GLY A 418 2.15 9.07 33.74
C GLY A 418 2.71 8.87 35.14
N VAL A 419 2.66 7.64 35.68
CA VAL A 419 3.25 7.30 36.98
C VAL A 419 4.76 7.52 36.97
N ILE A 420 5.47 6.99 35.98
CA ILE A 420 6.95 7.11 35.93
C ILE A 420 7.37 8.59 35.82
N SER A 421 6.67 9.38 35.00
CA SER A 421 6.98 10.80 34.84
C SER A 421 6.64 11.64 36.06
N GLY A 422 5.59 11.30 36.82
CA GLY A 422 5.30 12.00 38.09
C GLY A 422 6.31 11.71 39.19
N ILE A 423 7.04 10.58 39.12
CA ILE A 423 8.12 10.22 40.05
C ILE A 423 9.45 10.92 39.73
N PHE A 424 9.58 11.53 38.55
CA PHE A 424 10.80 12.20 38.10
C PHE A 424 11.43 13.17 39.14
N PRO A 425 10.68 14.03 39.85
CA PRO A 425 11.26 14.95 40.83
C PRO A 425 12.04 14.28 41.96
N ILE A 426 11.61 13.09 42.41
CA ILE A 426 12.35 12.34 43.44
C ILE A 426 13.68 11.85 42.89
N PHE A 427 13.71 11.34 41.65
CA PHE A 427 14.94 10.82 41.06
C PHE A 427 15.96 11.92 40.83
N THR A 428 15.54 13.12 40.41
CA THR A 428 16.44 14.26 40.31
C THR A 428 17.02 14.64 41.68
N LEU A 429 16.19 14.65 42.74
CA LEU A 429 16.68 14.90 44.10
C LEU A 429 17.68 13.84 44.57
N ILE A 430 17.41 12.54 44.32
CA ILE A 430 18.33 11.45 44.72
C ILE A 430 19.67 11.56 43.97
N ILE A 431 19.64 11.83 42.66
CA ILE A 431 20.85 11.90 41.84
C ILE A 431 21.69 13.14 42.21
N GLU A 432 21.08 14.31 42.38
CA GLU A 432 21.78 15.53 42.79
C GLU A 432 22.38 15.41 44.20
N ASN A 433 21.73 14.67 45.11
CA ASN A 433 22.23 14.42 46.47
C ASN A 433 23.37 13.40 46.54
N LEU A 434 23.55 12.54 45.53
CA LEU A 434 24.67 11.60 45.48
C LEU A 434 26.02 12.29 45.18
N ASP A 435 25.98 13.44 44.49
CA ASP A 435 27.17 14.22 44.15
C ASP A 435 27.56 15.23 45.26
N LEU A 436 26.71 15.43 46.27
CA LEU A 436 26.93 16.40 47.35
C LEU A 436 27.22 15.71 48.68
N THR A 437 28.46 15.27 48.86
CA THR A 437 28.97 14.94 50.20
C THR A 437 29.13 16.23 51.01
N GLY A 438 28.08 16.61 51.77
CA GLY A 438 28.24 17.47 52.94
C GLY A 438 27.49 18.81 53.00
N TYR A 439 26.34 18.98 52.33
CA TYR A 439 25.47 20.14 52.57
C TYR A 439 24.04 19.73 52.92
N ASP A 440 23.44 20.51 53.82
CA ASP A 440 22.18 20.23 54.52
C ASP A 440 21.06 19.71 53.61
N PHE A 441 20.65 18.48 53.91
CA PHE A 441 19.56 17.74 53.28
C PHE A 441 18.24 18.54 53.21
N PHE A 442 18.05 19.51 54.11
CA PHE A 442 16.84 20.33 54.20
C PHE A 442 16.79 21.53 53.23
N PHE A 443 17.93 22.05 52.75
CA PHE A 443 17.93 23.23 51.88
C PHE A 443 17.77 22.88 50.38
N LEU A 444 18.09 21.63 49.99
CA LEU A 444 17.93 21.11 48.63
C LEU A 444 16.50 20.67 48.29
N ILE A 445 15.68 20.34 49.29
CA ILE A 445 14.27 19.98 49.10
C ILE A 445 13.45 21.15 48.54
N ILE A 446 13.90 22.39 48.77
CA ILE A 446 13.24 23.64 48.35
C ILE A 446 13.94 24.25 47.11
N ASN A 447 14.81 23.52 46.42
CA ASN A 447 15.24 24.00 45.11
C ASN A 447 14.07 23.79 44.14
N PRO A 448 13.58 24.84 43.45
CA PRO A 448 12.43 24.70 42.58
C PRO A 448 12.82 23.72 41.47
N ILE A 449 12.15 22.57 41.45
CA ILE A 449 12.03 21.73 40.25
C ILE A 449 11.81 22.72 39.11
N ASN A 450 12.79 22.84 38.22
CA ASN A 450 12.81 23.90 37.22
C ASN A 450 11.52 23.77 36.40
N LEU A 451 10.54 24.65 36.61
CA LEU A 451 9.17 24.44 36.13
C LEU A 451 9.12 24.35 34.59
N SER A 452 10.13 24.90 33.93
CA SER A 452 10.40 24.77 32.50
C SER A 452 10.80 23.35 32.08
N SER A 453 11.63 22.63 32.84
CA SER A 453 12.08 21.28 32.50
C SER A 453 10.97 20.26 32.66
N SER A 454 10.16 20.37 33.71
CA SER A 454 8.98 19.51 33.93
C SER A 454 7.93 19.69 32.82
N VAL A 455 7.67 20.93 32.39
CA VAL A 455 6.76 21.22 31.26
C VAL A 455 7.27 20.60 29.95
N ILE A 456 8.58 20.68 29.67
CA ILE A 456 9.17 20.06 28.47
C ILE A 456 9.03 18.54 28.52
N ILE A 457 9.31 17.90 29.66
CA ILE A 457 9.18 16.45 29.86
C ILE A 457 7.73 16.00 29.63
N ILE A 458 6.77 16.69 30.22
CA ILE A 458 5.33 16.41 30.03
C ILE A 458 4.97 16.53 28.56
N LEU A 459 5.41 17.58 27.86
CA LEU A 459 5.09 17.81 26.45
C LEU A 459 5.67 16.71 25.55
N VAL A 460 6.93 16.31 25.79
CA VAL A 460 7.59 15.24 25.03
C VAL A 460 6.85 13.92 25.24
N LEU A 461 6.55 13.53 26.48
CA LEU A 461 5.85 12.29 26.76
C LEU A 461 4.42 12.28 26.24
N LEU A 462 3.67 13.37 26.42
CA LEU A 462 2.30 13.50 25.90
C LEU A 462 2.26 13.43 24.36
N SER A 463 3.24 14.04 23.69
CA SER A 463 3.37 13.93 22.23
C SER A 463 3.70 12.50 21.80
N SER A 464 4.57 11.79 22.52
CA SER A 464 4.94 10.40 22.22
C SER A 464 3.74 9.44 22.39
N ILE A 465 2.95 9.60 23.45
CA ILE A 465 1.71 8.84 23.69
C ILE A 465 0.70 9.13 22.58
N SER A 466 0.54 10.40 22.20
CA SER A 466 -0.38 10.79 21.13
C SER A 466 0.00 10.17 19.78
N ILE A 467 1.29 10.15 19.45
CA ILE A 467 1.82 9.53 18.24
C ILE A 467 1.59 8.01 18.27
N ALA A 468 1.93 7.34 19.37
CA ALA A 468 1.73 5.90 19.53
C ALA A 468 0.24 5.52 19.39
N SER A 469 -0.64 6.18 20.15
CA SER A 469 -2.10 6.01 20.09
C SER A 469 -2.66 6.25 18.70
N TYR A 470 -2.20 7.28 17.98
CA TYR A 470 -2.60 7.52 16.60
C TYR A 470 -2.27 6.34 15.69
N TYR A 471 -1.05 5.81 15.75
CA TYR A 471 -0.65 4.68 14.89
C TYR A 471 -1.35 3.38 15.28
N PHE A 472 -1.57 3.10 16.57
CA PHE A 472 -2.33 1.94 17.03
C PHE A 472 -3.77 1.98 16.50
N LEU A 473 -4.45 3.12 16.60
CA LEU A 473 -5.80 3.32 16.05
C LEU A 473 -5.84 3.32 14.52
N LYS A 474 -4.73 3.68 13.87
CA LYS A 474 -4.61 3.63 12.41
C LYS A 474 -4.60 2.21 11.88
N VAL A 475 -4.07 1.24 12.62
CA VAL A 475 -4.12 -0.20 12.28
C VAL A 475 -5.55 -0.70 12.18
N LEU A 476 -6.43 -0.30 13.11
CA LEU A 476 -7.81 -0.77 13.17
C LEU A 476 -8.80 -0.01 12.28
N SER A 477 -8.37 1.05 11.60
CA SER A 477 -9.24 1.91 10.77
C SER A 477 -10.49 2.42 11.51
N ILE A 478 -10.38 2.72 12.82
CA ILE A 478 -11.52 3.15 13.64
C ILE A 478 -12.00 4.56 13.23
N ASN A 479 -13.32 4.72 13.14
CA ASN A 479 -13.98 6.02 13.01
C ASN A 479 -14.02 6.67 14.41
N ARG A 480 -13.58 7.93 14.56
CA ARG A 480 -13.40 8.67 15.84
C ARG A 480 -12.08 8.42 16.59
N LYS A 481 -10.95 8.38 15.88
CA LYS A 481 -9.62 8.27 16.49
C LYS A 481 -9.33 9.38 17.50
N PHE A 482 -9.79 10.60 17.21
CA PHE A 482 -9.52 11.77 18.03
C PHE A 482 -10.07 11.64 19.45
N LEU A 483 -11.30 11.14 19.62
CA LEU A 483 -11.91 10.95 20.94
C LEU A 483 -11.16 9.92 21.80
N ILE A 484 -10.64 8.87 21.18
CA ILE A 484 -9.87 7.85 21.92
C ILE A 484 -8.50 8.41 22.32
N ILE A 485 -7.86 9.19 21.44
CA ILE A 485 -6.60 9.87 21.74
C ILE A 485 -6.78 10.90 22.87
N SER A 486 -7.84 11.72 22.84
CA SER A 486 -8.12 12.67 23.92
C SER A 486 -8.35 11.96 25.25
N GLY A 487 -9.08 10.82 25.25
CA GLY A 487 -9.21 9.97 26.44
C GLY A 487 -7.87 9.49 26.99
N SER A 488 -6.97 9.01 26.12
CA SER A 488 -5.62 8.58 26.53
C SER A 488 -4.78 9.72 27.13
N ILE A 489 -4.94 10.94 26.62
CA ILE A 489 -4.24 12.13 27.15
C ILE A 489 -4.77 12.50 28.53
N ILE A 490 -6.09 12.44 28.74
CA ILE A 490 -6.70 12.72 30.05
C ILE A 490 -6.20 11.72 31.09
N ILE A 491 -6.14 10.42 30.74
CA ILE A 491 -5.61 9.38 31.64
C ILE A 491 -4.15 9.66 32.00
N PHE A 492 -3.32 10.05 31.03
CA PHE A 492 -1.93 10.43 31.28
C PHE A 492 -1.83 11.60 32.26
N LEU A 493 -2.55 12.70 32.01
CA LEU A 493 -2.51 13.89 32.86
C LEU A 493 -2.96 13.58 34.29
N LEU A 494 -4.03 12.79 34.44
CA LEU A 494 -4.58 12.45 35.74
C LEU A 494 -3.60 11.57 36.54
N THR A 495 -3.00 10.56 35.90
CA THR A 495 -2.00 9.69 36.54
C THR A 495 -0.70 10.41 36.87
N PHE A 496 -0.25 11.33 36.00
CA PHE A 496 0.86 12.23 36.29
C PHE A 496 0.58 13.11 37.51
N LEU A 497 -0.56 13.80 37.53
CA LEU A 497 -0.91 14.69 38.65
C LEU A 497 -1.04 13.93 39.97
N LEU A 498 -1.69 12.77 39.99
CA LEU A 498 -1.82 11.96 41.19
C LEU A 498 -0.46 11.50 41.73
N SER A 499 0.43 11.02 40.85
CA SER A 499 1.77 10.59 41.26
C SER A 499 2.62 11.76 41.72
N PHE A 500 2.59 12.89 41.01
CA PHE A 500 3.30 14.11 41.38
C PHE A 500 2.83 14.66 42.73
N ILE A 501 1.51 14.73 42.99
CA ILE A 501 0.96 15.20 44.26
C ILE A 501 1.38 14.30 45.40
N ASN A 502 1.17 12.98 45.28
CA ASN A 502 1.53 12.02 46.33
C ASN A 502 3.01 12.11 46.72
N ILE A 503 3.86 12.42 45.75
CA ILE A 503 5.30 12.58 45.93
C ILE A 503 5.63 13.92 46.57
N SER A 504 5.01 15.01 46.10
CA SER A 504 5.18 16.33 46.70
C SER A 504 4.67 16.41 48.14
N THR A 505 3.80 15.49 48.57
CA THR A 505 3.35 15.37 49.97
C THR A 505 4.22 14.45 50.82
N LEU A 506 5.07 13.62 50.20
CA LEU A 506 5.98 12.67 50.88
C LEU A 506 7.38 13.27 51.10
N VAL A 507 7.79 14.19 50.24
CA VAL A 507 8.97 15.06 50.38
C VAL A 507 8.58 16.27 51.23
#